data_AF-A0A9R0D340-F1
#
_entry.id   AF-A0A9R0D340-F1
#
_cell.length_a   1.000
_cell.length_b   1.000
_cell.length_c   1.000
_cell.angle_alpha   90.00
_cell.angle_beta   90.00
_cell.angle_gamma   90.00
#
_symmetry.space_group_name_H-M   'P 1'
#
loop_
_entity.id
_entity.type
_entity.pdbx_description
1 polymer ?
#
loop_
_entity_poly.entity_id
_entity_poly.type
_entity_poly.pdbx_seq_one_letter_code
_entity_poly.pdbx_strand_id
1 'polypeptide(L)'
;MCSVPEDVKCIVETKDGPICGYIDKNDEGTYYKFSGIPYAKPPLGRLRFMPPSPIEPWEKVRDCTEKQPLQLCCVLNKSIEGSEDCLYIEISTPNIKSETPMPVMFWIGSYGFTGIMDQLFDATLINNENVVFVRCGFRLGPFGFLSINDFTAPGNCGLKDLVMALKWVQRNISVFGGDPDNVTIFGSSSGGAMVHLMMLSPMATGLFHKAIIQSASALNNWSLTKNPSLAVIELANELNIQKTNKVEIIEELRTLPALDIMQAFHNMALRTQKAANHDIIDSIFKPCIEVDFEGQPAFLTKSPLLILKSGNFNKVPLIIGSNNIEAALLEFIKEDFYSDYEKFNENTSLIVPRSIAREDKVTKSIGQQLLKFYLGGEEHLTAETRTQYLQLISDYYFLYYVNRTVRMHSQSAPESPVYYYIVNYAGEWSVPTDINFLNSPGHCAELPFIFRIKMPEICKGSRDSVITRSRVIKLWTNFAKTGNPTPNEDDPLLQITWDPVENKDKLNYLSIGSELTKGRNPFYERMKFWDSLHQEHAFLRTIVYFNDIGISW
;
A
#
# COMPACT_ATOMS: atom_id res chain seq x y z
N MET A 1 -7.59 -23.95 25.35
CA MET A 1 -8.97 -24.39 25.03
C MET A 1 -9.56 -23.33 24.12
N CYS A 2 -10.36 -23.71 23.14
CA CYS A 2 -11.00 -22.75 22.22
C CYS A 2 -12.09 -21.98 22.96
N SER A 3 -12.16 -20.66 22.80
CA SER A 3 -13.07 -19.79 23.56
C SER A 3 -14.51 -19.74 23.03
N VAL A 4 -14.78 -20.38 21.88
CA VAL A 4 -16.12 -20.41 21.25
C VAL A 4 -16.91 -21.69 21.57
N PRO A 5 -18.26 -21.64 21.51
CA PRO A 5 -19.13 -22.82 21.64
C PRO A 5 -18.81 -23.94 20.64
N GLU A 6 -19.04 -25.19 21.03
CA GLU A 6 -18.64 -26.37 20.24
C GLU A 6 -19.36 -26.47 18.88
N ASP A 7 -20.56 -25.90 18.75
CA ASP A 7 -21.39 -25.91 17.53
C ASP A 7 -20.92 -24.93 16.45
N VAL A 8 -20.14 -23.92 16.83
CA VAL A 8 -19.52 -22.95 15.91
C VAL A 8 -18.01 -23.13 15.81
N LYS A 9 -17.47 -24.20 16.39
CA LYS A 9 -16.04 -24.47 16.43
C LYS A 9 -15.55 -25.11 15.14
N CYS A 10 -14.37 -24.72 14.70
CA CYS A 10 -13.70 -25.32 13.55
C CYS A 10 -12.22 -25.57 13.87
N ILE A 11 -11.72 -26.79 13.66
CA ILE A 11 -10.30 -27.12 13.84
C ILE A 11 -9.69 -27.51 12.50
N VAL A 12 -8.51 -26.97 12.20
CA VAL A 12 -7.68 -27.37 11.06
C VAL A 12 -6.25 -27.67 11.52
N GLU A 13 -5.61 -28.60 10.83
CA GLU A 13 -4.23 -29.02 11.11
C GLU A 13 -3.28 -28.27 10.18
N THR A 14 -2.49 -27.33 10.70
CA THR A 14 -1.45 -26.65 9.92
C THR A 14 -0.12 -27.40 10.07
N LYS A 15 0.87 -27.09 9.23
CA LYS A 15 2.22 -27.66 9.37
C LYS A 15 2.93 -27.21 10.65
N ASP A 16 2.46 -26.13 11.28
CA ASP A 16 3.01 -25.60 12.52
C ASP A 16 2.22 -26.09 13.75
N GLY A 17 1.10 -26.79 13.55
CA GLY A 17 0.28 -27.38 14.61
C GLY A 17 -1.23 -27.14 14.43
N PRO A 18 -2.07 -27.74 15.29
CA PRO A 18 -3.52 -27.59 15.22
C PRO A 18 -3.98 -26.19 15.66
N ILE A 19 -4.95 -25.63 14.94
CA ILE A 19 -5.58 -24.34 15.29
C ILE A 19 -7.10 -24.46 15.34
N CYS A 20 -7.71 -23.65 16.20
CA CYS A 20 -9.16 -23.53 16.33
C CYS A 20 -9.64 -22.15 15.84
N GLY A 21 -10.51 -22.14 14.83
CA GLY A 21 -11.27 -20.96 14.41
C GLY A 21 -12.75 -21.12 14.72
N TYR A 22 -13.58 -20.26 14.13
CA TYR A 22 -15.02 -20.28 14.32
C TYR A 22 -15.80 -20.16 13.02
N ILE A 23 -17.05 -20.63 13.05
CA ILE A 23 -18.01 -20.59 11.96
C ILE A 23 -18.91 -19.38 12.18
N ASP A 24 -18.85 -18.42 11.28
CA ASP A 24 -19.69 -17.22 11.24
C ASP A 24 -20.84 -17.45 10.25
N LYS A 25 -22.07 -17.56 10.77
CA LYS A 25 -23.30 -17.71 9.97
C LYS A 25 -24.10 -16.42 10.05
N ASN A 26 -24.30 -15.76 8.93
CA ASN A 26 -25.09 -14.55 8.81
C ASN A 26 -25.90 -14.55 7.50
N ASP A 27 -26.66 -13.48 7.23
CA ASP A 27 -27.53 -13.39 6.05
C ASP A 27 -26.78 -13.44 4.71
N GLU A 28 -25.47 -13.19 4.70
CA GLU A 28 -24.63 -13.24 3.49
C GLU A 28 -24.08 -14.65 3.22
N GLY A 29 -24.01 -15.52 4.24
CA GLY A 29 -23.53 -16.88 4.09
C GLY A 29 -22.94 -17.50 5.35
N THR A 30 -22.22 -18.60 5.15
CA THR A 30 -21.43 -19.28 6.18
C THR A 30 -19.95 -19.12 5.87
N TYR A 31 -19.18 -18.60 6.82
CA TYR A 31 -17.75 -18.35 6.66
C TYR A 31 -16.97 -18.97 7.80
N TYR A 32 -15.81 -19.53 7.49
CA TYR A 32 -14.87 -20.04 8.48
C TYR A 32 -13.80 -18.98 8.69
N LYS A 33 -13.67 -18.52 9.94
CA LYS A 33 -12.79 -17.42 10.31
C LYS A 33 -11.74 -17.91 11.31
N PHE A 34 -10.50 -17.59 11.01
CA PHE A 34 -9.35 -17.86 11.85
C PHE A 34 -8.60 -16.55 12.05
N SER A 35 -8.59 -16.07 13.27
CA SER A 35 -7.93 -14.83 13.68
C SER A 35 -6.70 -15.16 14.50
N GLY A 36 -5.59 -14.50 14.28
CA GLY A 36 -4.47 -14.63 15.21
C GLY A 36 -3.57 -15.85 15.04
N ILE A 37 -3.40 -16.31 13.81
CA ILE A 37 -2.47 -17.40 13.50
C ILE A 37 -1.04 -16.81 13.46
N PRO A 38 -0.14 -17.14 14.39
CA PRO A 38 1.21 -16.59 14.35
C PRO A 38 1.99 -17.16 13.15
N TYR A 39 2.62 -16.29 12.37
CA TYR A 39 3.51 -16.72 11.28
C TYR A 39 4.99 -16.49 11.59
N ALA A 40 5.29 -15.77 12.68
CA ALA A 40 6.63 -15.42 13.12
C ALA A 40 6.66 -15.32 14.66
N LYS A 41 7.88 -15.32 15.23
CA LYS A 41 8.10 -14.97 16.64
C LYS A 41 7.75 -13.49 16.87
N PRO A 42 7.17 -13.12 18.02
CA PRO A 42 6.94 -11.72 18.39
C PRO A 42 8.25 -10.92 18.29
N PRO A 43 8.28 -9.77 17.59
CA PRO A 43 9.51 -9.00 17.33
C PRO A 43 9.92 -8.14 18.54
N LEU A 44 9.98 -8.76 19.72
CA LEU A 44 10.23 -8.11 21.02
C LEU A 44 11.71 -8.14 21.41
N GLY A 45 12.13 -7.19 22.25
CA GLY A 45 13.49 -7.13 22.79
C GLY A 45 14.54 -7.11 21.68
N ARG A 46 15.42 -8.14 21.65
CA ARG A 46 16.48 -8.25 20.63
C ARG A 46 15.95 -8.47 19.21
N LEU A 47 14.71 -8.92 19.04
CA LEU A 47 14.07 -9.07 17.73
C LEU A 47 13.51 -7.76 17.19
N ARG A 48 13.43 -6.71 18.02
CA ARG A 48 13.04 -5.36 17.58
C ARG A 48 14.05 -4.85 16.54
N PHE A 49 13.51 -4.32 15.44
CA PHE A 49 14.24 -3.85 14.25
C PHE A 49 15.01 -4.93 13.45
N MET A 50 14.83 -6.21 13.79
CA MET A 50 15.44 -7.33 13.07
C MET A 50 14.43 -8.01 12.12
N PRO A 51 14.89 -8.67 11.05
CA PRO A 51 14.03 -9.52 10.22
C PRO A 51 13.21 -10.52 11.05
N PRO A 52 11.98 -10.85 10.63
CA PRO A 52 11.13 -11.77 11.38
C PRO A 52 11.79 -13.14 11.49
N SER A 53 11.62 -13.77 12.66
CA SER A 53 12.14 -15.10 12.95
C SER A 53 11.03 -16.14 12.91
N PRO A 54 11.30 -17.36 12.41
CA PRO A 54 10.29 -18.41 12.34
C PRO A 54 9.80 -18.79 13.74
N ILE A 55 8.52 -19.13 13.85
CA ILE A 55 7.92 -19.70 15.05
C ILE A 55 8.20 -21.20 15.13
N GLU A 56 8.32 -21.72 16.35
CA GLU A 56 8.41 -23.18 16.57
C GLU A 56 7.02 -23.81 16.44
N PRO A 57 6.91 -25.03 15.89
CA PRO A 57 5.66 -25.77 15.89
C PRO A 57 5.11 -26.02 17.31
N TRP A 58 3.79 -26.18 17.41
CA TRP A 58 3.08 -26.47 18.65
C TRP A 58 2.23 -27.74 18.56
N GLU A 59 2.10 -28.46 19.67
CA GLU A 59 1.32 -29.72 19.71
C GLU A 59 -0.13 -29.50 20.16
N LYS A 60 -0.37 -28.49 20.98
CA LYS A 60 -1.71 -28.22 21.55
C LYS A 60 -2.51 -27.30 20.64
N VAL A 61 -3.81 -27.57 20.52
CA VAL A 61 -4.74 -26.71 19.76
C VAL A 61 -4.61 -25.27 20.22
N ARG A 62 -4.18 -24.39 19.30
CA ARG A 62 -4.10 -22.96 19.53
C ARG A 62 -5.45 -22.30 19.26
N ASP A 63 -5.86 -21.40 20.13
CA ASP A 63 -7.08 -20.63 19.93
C ASP A 63 -6.80 -19.49 18.95
N CYS A 64 -7.51 -19.51 17.82
CA CYS A 64 -7.47 -18.53 16.76
C CYS A 64 -8.88 -17.98 16.48
N THR A 65 -9.69 -17.79 17.53
CA THR A 65 -11.04 -17.23 17.41
C THR A 65 -11.11 -15.75 17.77
N GLU A 66 -10.17 -15.28 18.60
CA GLU A 66 -10.10 -13.89 19.05
C GLU A 66 -9.21 -13.03 18.16
N LYS A 67 -9.60 -11.76 18.00
CA LYS A 67 -8.78 -10.78 17.29
C LYS A 67 -7.51 -10.53 18.08
N GLN A 68 -6.38 -10.52 17.37
CA GLN A 68 -5.09 -10.20 17.98
C GLN A 68 -4.88 -8.68 18.06
N PRO A 69 -3.92 -8.24 18.88
CA PRO A 69 -3.51 -6.85 18.91
C PRO A 69 -3.17 -6.37 17.50
N LEU A 70 -3.64 -5.17 17.18
CA LEU A 70 -3.26 -4.48 15.95
C LEU A 70 -1.76 -4.19 15.98
N GLN A 71 -1.14 -4.04 14.81
CA GLN A 71 0.21 -3.49 14.77
C GLN A 71 0.26 -2.10 15.40
N LEU A 72 1.31 -1.84 16.17
CA LEU A 72 1.55 -0.56 16.79
C LEU A 72 1.64 0.55 15.74
N CYS A 73 0.68 1.47 15.74
CA CYS A 73 0.53 2.47 14.70
C CYS A 73 -0.23 3.72 15.16
N CYS A 74 -0.15 4.81 14.38
CA CYS A 74 -1.01 5.96 14.54
C CYS A 74 -2.31 5.74 13.73
N VAL A 75 -3.43 5.54 14.41
CA VAL A 75 -4.74 5.35 13.76
C VAL A 75 -5.28 6.71 13.35
N LEU A 76 -5.42 6.91 12.03
CA LEU A 76 -5.91 8.15 11.41
C LEU A 76 -5.21 9.42 11.94
N ASN A 77 -3.95 9.31 12.36
CA ASN A 77 -3.17 10.36 13.02
C ASN A 77 -3.80 10.95 14.31
N LYS A 78 -4.76 10.27 14.94
CA LYS A 78 -5.46 10.74 16.14
C LYS A 78 -5.04 10.01 17.42
N SER A 79 -4.85 8.70 17.36
CA SER A 79 -4.50 7.85 18.52
C SER A 79 -3.33 6.91 18.18
N ILE A 80 -2.53 6.58 19.19
CA ILE A 80 -1.53 5.49 19.10
C ILE A 80 -2.16 4.24 19.69
N GLU A 81 -2.24 3.18 18.89
CA GLU A 81 -2.88 1.92 19.26
C GLU A 81 -2.05 0.72 18.79
N GLY A 82 -2.29 -0.44 19.40
CA GLY A 82 -1.69 -1.71 18.98
C GLY A 82 -0.56 -2.20 19.88
N SER A 83 0.16 -3.21 19.38
CA SER A 83 1.25 -3.90 20.06
C SER A 83 2.40 -4.19 19.09
N GLU A 84 3.60 -4.37 19.62
CA GLU A 84 4.73 -4.92 18.86
C GLU A 84 4.52 -6.41 18.55
N ASP A 85 3.80 -7.13 19.41
CA ASP A 85 3.39 -8.50 19.14
C ASP A 85 2.16 -8.49 18.21
N CYS A 86 2.43 -8.38 16.90
CA CYS A 86 1.42 -8.18 15.86
C CYS A 86 1.58 -9.08 14.62
N LEU A 87 2.53 -10.02 14.63
CA LEU A 87 2.86 -10.87 13.47
C LEU A 87 1.91 -12.07 13.35
N TYR A 88 0.64 -11.76 13.08
CA TYR A 88 -0.46 -12.72 12.98
C TYR A 88 -1.17 -12.65 11.64
N ILE A 89 -1.59 -13.81 11.13
CA ILE A 89 -2.44 -13.97 9.96
C ILE A 89 -3.91 -14.06 10.40
N GLU A 90 -4.79 -13.47 9.60
CA GLU A 90 -6.22 -13.66 9.63
C GLU A 90 -6.70 -14.25 8.31
N ILE A 91 -7.57 -15.26 8.39
CA ILE A 91 -8.14 -15.96 7.24
C ILE A 91 -9.66 -15.96 7.35
N SER A 92 -10.32 -15.66 6.24
CA SER A 92 -11.75 -15.88 6.04
C SER A 92 -11.94 -16.71 4.78
N THR A 93 -12.70 -17.79 4.86
CA THR A 93 -12.96 -18.68 3.72
C THR A 93 -14.42 -19.15 3.73
N PRO A 94 -15.08 -19.27 2.56
CA PRO A 94 -16.44 -19.82 2.49
C PRO A 94 -16.46 -21.35 2.70
N ASN A 95 -15.34 -22.04 2.50
CA ASN A 95 -15.28 -23.50 2.63
C ASN A 95 -13.85 -24.01 2.92
N ILE A 96 -13.67 -24.72 4.03
CA ILE A 96 -12.40 -25.39 4.39
C ILE A 96 -12.25 -26.80 3.79
N LYS A 97 -13.33 -27.39 3.28
CA LYS A 97 -13.38 -28.72 2.65
C LYS A 97 -13.79 -28.59 1.18
N SER A 98 -13.25 -27.60 0.48
CA SER A 98 -13.54 -27.41 -0.94
C SER A 98 -12.97 -28.56 -1.76
N GLU A 99 -13.77 -29.16 -2.66
CA GLU A 99 -13.30 -30.21 -3.57
C GLU A 99 -12.31 -29.67 -4.60
N THR A 100 -12.49 -28.41 -5.01
CA THR A 100 -11.57 -27.66 -5.87
C THR A 100 -10.88 -26.57 -5.05
N PRO A 101 -9.53 -26.52 -5.03
CA PRO A 101 -8.79 -25.44 -4.38
C PRO A 101 -9.24 -24.06 -4.88
N MET A 102 -9.52 -23.15 -3.97
CA MET A 102 -10.01 -21.80 -4.26
C MET A 102 -8.85 -20.81 -4.41
N PRO A 103 -8.93 -19.82 -5.32
CA PRO A 103 -7.94 -18.74 -5.38
C PRO A 103 -7.82 -18.01 -4.04
N VAL A 104 -6.60 -17.57 -3.74
CA VAL A 104 -6.27 -16.87 -2.50
C VAL A 104 -6.04 -15.40 -2.81
N MET A 105 -6.75 -14.50 -2.12
CA MET A 105 -6.52 -13.06 -2.19
C MET A 105 -5.89 -12.57 -0.88
N PHE A 106 -4.64 -12.12 -0.97
CA PHE A 106 -3.84 -11.67 0.16
C PHE A 106 -3.76 -10.14 0.21
N TRP A 107 -4.44 -9.55 1.18
CA TRP A 107 -4.51 -8.10 1.38
C TRP A 107 -3.31 -7.56 2.16
N ILE A 108 -2.68 -6.53 1.61
CA ILE A 108 -1.61 -5.75 2.24
C ILE A 108 -2.20 -4.41 2.68
N GLY A 109 -2.77 -4.38 3.89
CA GLY A 109 -3.37 -3.19 4.49
C GLY A 109 -2.32 -2.25 5.07
N SER A 110 -2.08 -1.10 4.41
CA SER A 110 -1.17 -0.08 4.93
C SER A 110 -1.56 1.32 4.47
N TYR A 111 -1.43 2.31 5.35
CA TYR A 111 -1.64 3.72 5.09
C TYR A 111 -0.41 4.54 5.51
N GLY A 112 0.28 5.15 4.55
CA GLY A 112 1.52 5.89 4.76
C GLY A 112 2.70 5.09 5.32
N PHE A 113 2.67 3.75 5.25
CA PHE A 113 3.61 2.84 5.94
C PHE A 113 3.57 2.89 7.47
N THR A 114 2.67 3.69 8.06
CA THR A 114 2.67 4.04 9.50
C THR A 114 1.35 3.77 10.19
N GLY A 115 0.29 3.51 9.43
CA GLY A 115 -1.07 3.24 9.91
C GLY A 115 -1.79 2.19 9.06
N ILE A 116 -3.04 1.91 9.43
CA ILE A 116 -3.96 1.03 8.70
C ILE A 116 -5.37 1.62 8.68
N MET A 117 -6.17 1.19 7.69
CA MET A 117 -7.61 1.48 7.61
C MET A 117 -8.47 0.22 7.74
N ASP A 118 -7.85 -0.94 7.92
CA ASP A 118 -8.47 -2.27 8.02
C ASP A 118 -9.56 -2.39 9.10
N GLN A 119 -9.54 -1.51 10.10
CA GLN A 119 -10.57 -1.43 11.13
C GLN A 119 -11.92 -0.92 10.60
N LEU A 120 -11.91 -0.14 9.52
CA LEU A 120 -13.10 0.43 8.88
C LEU A 120 -13.80 -0.55 7.93
N PHE A 121 -13.14 -1.66 7.59
CA PHE A 121 -13.53 -2.49 6.45
C PHE A 121 -13.72 -3.97 6.83
N ASP A 122 -14.70 -4.60 6.21
CA ASP A 122 -15.04 -6.02 6.29
C ASP A 122 -14.93 -6.65 4.89
N ALA A 123 -14.16 -7.73 4.79
CA ALA A 123 -13.86 -8.44 3.55
C ALA A 123 -14.82 -9.60 3.23
N THR A 124 -15.85 -9.82 4.04
CA THR A 124 -16.80 -10.94 3.89
C THR A 124 -17.41 -11.02 2.49
N LEU A 125 -17.66 -9.88 1.83
CA LEU A 125 -18.20 -9.85 0.47
C LEU A 125 -17.29 -10.51 -0.59
N ILE A 126 -15.97 -10.49 -0.39
CA ILE A 126 -15.03 -11.15 -1.31
C ILE A 126 -15.18 -12.67 -1.23
N ASN A 127 -15.48 -13.21 -0.05
CA ASN A 127 -15.64 -14.65 0.14
C ASN A 127 -16.85 -15.22 -0.63
N ASN A 128 -17.86 -14.39 -0.91
CA ASN A 128 -19.04 -14.79 -1.70
C ASN A 128 -18.71 -15.18 -3.14
N GLU A 129 -17.52 -14.81 -3.61
CA GLU A 129 -17.02 -15.16 -4.92
C GLU A 129 -16.17 -16.44 -4.93
N ASN A 130 -16.27 -17.30 -3.91
CA ASN A 130 -15.48 -18.54 -3.76
C ASN A 130 -13.97 -18.29 -3.75
N VAL A 131 -13.56 -17.34 -2.90
CA VAL A 131 -12.17 -16.91 -2.71
C VAL A 131 -11.80 -17.06 -1.23
N VAL A 132 -10.57 -17.49 -0.96
CA VAL A 132 -9.97 -17.41 0.38
C VAL A 132 -9.37 -16.02 0.56
N PHE A 133 -9.87 -15.26 1.52
CA PHE A 133 -9.32 -13.96 1.88
C PHE A 133 -8.31 -14.12 3.00
N VAL A 134 -7.13 -13.56 2.83
CA VAL A 134 -6.04 -13.57 3.80
C VAL A 134 -5.57 -12.15 4.01
N ARG A 135 -5.30 -11.79 5.27
CA ARG A 135 -4.51 -10.60 5.62
C ARG A 135 -3.60 -10.94 6.79
N CYS A 136 -2.64 -10.08 7.08
CA CYS A 136 -1.80 -10.23 8.26
C CYS A 136 -1.47 -8.90 8.89
N GLY A 137 -1.22 -8.92 10.20
CA GLY A 137 -0.48 -7.84 10.85
C GLY A 137 1.00 -7.94 10.51
N PHE A 138 1.63 -6.80 10.26
CA PHE A 138 3.07 -6.65 10.00
C PHE A 138 3.55 -5.32 10.58
N ARG A 139 4.85 -5.19 10.83
CA ARG A 139 5.38 -3.98 11.47
C ARG A 139 5.28 -2.75 10.58
N LEU A 140 4.89 -1.62 11.17
CA LEU A 140 4.74 -0.31 10.53
C LEU A 140 5.66 0.74 11.18
N GLY A 141 5.77 1.91 10.55
CA GLY A 141 6.50 3.06 11.05
C GLY A 141 7.95 2.73 11.44
N PRO A 142 8.46 3.25 12.58
CA PRO A 142 9.83 2.94 13.00
C PRO A 142 10.05 1.45 13.25
N PHE A 143 9.06 0.70 13.71
CA PHE A 143 9.22 -0.74 13.97
C PHE A 143 9.37 -1.57 12.70
N GLY A 144 8.76 -1.13 11.60
CA GLY A 144 8.78 -1.82 10.31
C GLY A 144 9.89 -1.35 9.36
N PHE A 145 10.28 -0.08 9.42
CA PHE A 145 11.10 0.53 8.36
C PHE A 145 12.31 1.33 8.86
N LEU A 146 12.60 1.32 10.16
CA LEU A 146 13.85 1.87 10.66
C LEU A 146 15.05 1.13 10.05
N SER A 147 16.04 1.90 9.58
CA SER A 147 17.28 1.34 9.05
C SER A 147 18.46 2.27 9.26
N ILE A 148 19.60 1.67 9.62
CA ILE A 148 20.91 2.31 9.55
C ILE A 148 21.81 1.63 8.49
N ASN A 149 21.23 0.76 7.65
CA ASN A 149 21.93 -0.10 6.69
C ASN A 149 23.10 -0.85 7.34
N ASP A 150 22.82 -1.47 8.49
CA ASP A 150 23.74 -2.28 9.28
C ASP A 150 23.05 -3.59 9.68
N PHE A 151 23.82 -4.62 10.00
CA PHE A 151 23.32 -5.93 10.44
C PHE A 151 22.33 -5.83 11.63
N THR A 152 22.54 -4.86 12.52
CA THR A 152 21.70 -4.62 13.71
C THR A 152 20.35 -3.95 13.41
N ALA A 153 20.21 -3.29 12.26
CA ALA A 153 18.96 -2.70 11.81
C ALA A 153 19.03 -2.46 10.28
N PRO A 154 18.83 -3.53 9.49
CA PRO A 154 19.04 -3.50 8.04
C PRO A 154 17.94 -2.72 7.31
N GLY A 155 16.73 -2.66 7.88
CA GLY A 155 15.56 -2.08 7.25
C GLY A 155 14.55 -3.09 6.72
N ASN A 156 13.50 -2.54 6.11
CA ASN A 156 12.44 -3.26 5.40
C ASN A 156 11.85 -4.44 6.20
N CYS A 157 11.84 -4.37 7.53
CA CYS A 157 11.33 -5.44 8.38
C CYS A 157 9.85 -5.70 8.13
N GLY A 158 9.03 -4.66 7.93
CA GLY A 158 7.62 -4.82 7.55
C GLY A 158 7.40 -5.52 6.20
N LEU A 159 8.32 -5.36 5.23
CA LEU A 159 8.28 -6.10 3.96
C LEU A 159 8.75 -7.55 4.14
N LYS A 160 9.76 -7.78 4.97
CA LYS A 160 10.23 -9.13 5.32
C LYS A 160 9.17 -9.91 6.12
N ASP A 161 8.39 -9.22 6.95
CA ASP A 161 7.21 -9.76 7.64
C ASP A 161 6.19 -10.30 6.63
N LEU A 162 5.85 -9.52 5.60
CA LEU A 162 4.97 -9.96 4.51
C LEU A 162 5.52 -11.16 3.73
N VAL A 163 6.84 -11.18 3.47
CA VAL A 163 7.49 -12.36 2.86
C VAL A 163 7.31 -13.60 3.74
N MET A 164 7.50 -13.47 5.06
CA MET A 164 7.31 -14.60 5.98
C MET A 164 5.86 -15.04 6.05
N ALA A 165 4.91 -14.10 6.07
CA ALA A 165 3.48 -14.39 6.03
C ALA A 165 3.08 -15.13 4.73
N LEU A 166 3.57 -14.69 3.56
CA LEU A 166 3.30 -15.39 2.30
C LEU A 166 3.95 -16.76 2.23
N LYS A 167 5.15 -16.95 2.80
CA LYS A 167 5.76 -18.28 2.95
C LYS A 167 4.90 -19.18 3.83
N TRP A 168 4.28 -18.64 4.88
CA TRP A 168 3.32 -19.36 5.69
C TRP A 168 2.07 -19.74 4.89
N VAL A 169 1.53 -18.81 4.09
CA VAL A 169 0.37 -19.06 3.20
C VAL A 169 0.69 -20.19 2.22
N GLN A 170 1.82 -20.12 1.51
CA GLN A 170 2.29 -21.17 0.60
C GLN A 170 2.37 -22.54 1.28
N ARG A 171 2.79 -22.59 2.55
CA ARG A 171 2.92 -23.85 3.29
C ARG A 171 1.58 -24.42 3.75
N ASN A 172 0.59 -23.59 4.05
CA ASN A 172 -0.55 -23.97 4.89
C ASN A 172 -1.93 -23.70 4.26
N ILE A 173 -2.07 -22.84 3.24
CA ILE A 173 -3.39 -22.34 2.82
C ILE A 173 -4.35 -23.43 2.31
N SER A 174 -3.82 -24.56 1.84
CA SER A 174 -4.59 -25.72 1.37
C SER A 174 -5.53 -26.29 2.43
N VAL A 175 -5.18 -26.25 3.72
CA VAL A 175 -6.04 -26.77 4.79
C VAL A 175 -7.23 -25.86 5.09
N PHE A 176 -7.23 -24.65 4.50
CA PHE A 176 -8.33 -23.68 4.54
C PHE A 176 -9.13 -23.67 3.23
N GLY A 177 -8.89 -24.64 2.34
CA GLY A 177 -9.52 -24.74 1.03
C GLY A 177 -8.88 -23.87 -0.06
N GLY A 178 -7.76 -23.19 0.23
CA GLY A 178 -7.09 -22.29 -0.72
C GLY A 178 -6.05 -22.99 -1.59
N ASP A 179 -5.81 -22.43 -2.76
CA ASP A 179 -4.82 -22.88 -3.73
C ASP A 179 -3.49 -22.11 -3.56
N PRO A 180 -2.40 -22.76 -3.10
CA PRO A 180 -1.09 -22.10 -2.98
C PRO A 180 -0.51 -21.70 -4.35
N ASP A 181 -0.93 -22.36 -5.43
CA ASP A 181 -0.50 -22.07 -6.81
C ASP A 181 -1.37 -21.00 -7.50
N ASN A 182 -2.33 -20.41 -6.75
CA ASN A 182 -3.21 -19.36 -7.26
C ASN A 182 -3.43 -18.23 -6.24
N VAL A 183 -2.31 -17.62 -5.82
CA VAL A 183 -2.27 -16.51 -4.86
C VAL A 183 -2.20 -15.16 -5.59
N THR A 184 -3.10 -14.24 -5.24
CA THR A 184 -3.14 -12.84 -5.69
C THR A 184 -2.83 -11.91 -4.52
N ILE A 185 -1.75 -11.14 -4.61
CA ILE A 185 -1.47 -10.07 -3.62
C ILE A 185 -2.13 -8.77 -4.07
N PHE A 186 -2.73 -8.03 -3.13
CA PHE A 186 -3.35 -6.75 -3.44
C PHE A 186 -3.29 -5.76 -2.29
N GLY A 187 -3.30 -4.47 -2.61
CA GLY A 187 -3.16 -3.39 -1.63
C GLY A 187 -3.45 -2.03 -2.23
N SER A 188 -3.84 -1.08 -1.38
CA SER A 188 -4.06 0.33 -1.75
C SER A 188 -3.05 1.25 -1.07
N SER A 189 -2.74 2.39 -1.69
CA SER A 189 -1.81 3.38 -1.16
C SER A 189 -0.42 2.78 -0.89
N SER A 190 0.19 3.03 0.27
CA SER A 190 1.42 2.35 0.70
C SER A 190 1.32 0.83 0.62
N GLY A 191 0.15 0.22 0.83
CA GLY A 191 -0.06 -1.21 0.61
C GLY A 191 0.12 -1.61 -0.85
N GLY A 192 -0.37 -0.80 -1.79
CA GLY A 192 -0.12 -0.98 -3.23
C GLY A 192 1.35 -0.77 -3.62
N ALA A 193 2.03 0.21 -3.00
CA ALA A 193 3.47 0.37 -3.16
C ALA A 193 4.23 -0.87 -2.66
N MET A 194 3.81 -1.45 -1.54
CA MET A 194 4.36 -2.70 -1.02
C MET A 194 4.07 -3.89 -1.95
N VAL A 195 2.89 -4.01 -2.55
CA VAL A 195 2.62 -5.00 -3.61
C VAL A 195 3.63 -4.86 -4.75
N HIS A 196 3.86 -3.63 -5.24
CA HIS A 196 4.85 -3.43 -6.30
C HIS A 196 6.27 -3.79 -5.83
N LEU A 197 6.64 -3.44 -4.60
CA LEU A 197 7.94 -3.81 -4.02
C LEU A 197 8.11 -5.33 -3.89
N MET A 198 7.05 -6.08 -3.55
CA MET A 198 7.06 -7.54 -3.55
C MET A 198 7.28 -8.11 -4.97
N MET A 199 6.73 -7.48 -6.00
CA MET A 199 7.06 -7.84 -7.39
C MET A 199 8.54 -7.64 -7.72
N LEU A 200 9.18 -6.62 -7.15
CA LEU A 200 10.57 -6.28 -7.45
C LEU A 200 11.60 -7.03 -6.61
N SER A 201 11.19 -7.65 -5.50
CA SER A 201 12.10 -8.35 -4.59
C SER A 201 12.30 -9.83 -4.98
N PRO A 202 13.54 -10.33 -5.05
CA PRO A 202 13.80 -11.76 -5.21
C PRO A 202 13.36 -12.58 -3.99
N MET A 203 13.19 -11.96 -2.81
CA MET A 203 12.72 -12.67 -1.61
C MET A 203 11.27 -13.17 -1.74
N ALA A 204 10.50 -12.59 -2.66
CA ALA A 204 9.09 -12.92 -2.87
C ALA A 204 8.83 -13.80 -4.10
N THR A 205 9.90 -14.28 -4.77
CA THR A 205 9.78 -15.12 -5.95
C THR A 205 9.02 -16.42 -5.66
N GLY A 206 8.03 -16.71 -6.49
CA GLY A 206 7.17 -17.90 -6.38
C GLY A 206 6.15 -17.86 -5.24
N LEU A 207 6.02 -16.74 -4.51
CA LEU A 207 5.06 -16.64 -3.40
C LEU A 207 3.65 -16.19 -3.82
N PHE A 208 3.53 -15.60 -5.02
CA PHE A 208 2.27 -15.14 -5.59
C PHE A 208 2.31 -15.24 -7.12
N HIS A 209 1.12 -15.22 -7.71
CA HIS A 209 0.87 -15.55 -9.11
C HIS A 209 0.20 -14.42 -9.87
N LYS A 210 -0.35 -13.43 -9.15
CA LYS A 210 -1.01 -12.22 -9.68
C LYS A 210 -0.87 -11.07 -8.70
N ALA A 211 -0.95 -9.84 -9.18
CA ALA A 211 -0.86 -8.64 -8.37
C ALA A 211 -1.96 -7.63 -8.71
N ILE A 212 -2.46 -6.92 -7.69
CA ILE A 212 -3.35 -5.77 -7.87
C ILE A 212 -2.80 -4.57 -7.08
N ILE A 213 -2.43 -3.51 -7.79
CA ILE A 213 -1.84 -2.30 -7.22
C ILE A 213 -2.84 -1.14 -7.32
N GLN A 214 -3.36 -0.70 -6.18
CA GLN A 214 -4.33 0.39 -6.14
C GLN A 214 -3.67 1.69 -5.68
N SER A 215 -3.70 2.71 -6.53
CA SER A 215 -3.29 4.08 -6.23
C SER A 215 -1.83 4.23 -5.75
N ALA A 216 -0.89 3.45 -6.32
CA ALA A 216 0.51 3.49 -5.90
C ALA A 216 1.47 2.78 -6.85
N SER A 217 2.77 2.91 -6.56
CA SER A 217 3.88 2.22 -7.19
C SER A 217 5.16 2.42 -6.38
N ALA A 218 6.06 1.45 -6.39
CA ALA A 218 7.44 1.62 -5.93
C ALA A 218 8.20 2.79 -6.60
N LEU A 219 7.71 3.36 -7.71
CA LEU A 219 8.30 4.55 -8.35
C LEU A 219 7.85 5.88 -7.73
N ASN A 220 6.79 5.91 -6.93
CA ASN A 220 6.34 7.14 -6.29
C ASN A 220 7.46 7.74 -5.41
N ASN A 221 7.56 9.07 -5.37
CA ASN A 221 8.58 9.78 -4.58
C ASN A 221 8.51 9.46 -3.09
N TRP A 222 7.31 9.16 -2.58
CA TRP A 222 7.05 8.82 -1.18
C TRP A 222 7.23 7.33 -0.86
N SER A 223 7.49 6.46 -1.84
CA SER A 223 7.56 5.01 -1.61
C SER A 223 8.90 4.51 -1.08
N LEU A 224 9.99 5.24 -1.31
CA LEU A 224 11.31 4.88 -0.81
C LEU A 224 12.02 6.06 -0.13
N THR A 225 12.76 5.78 0.94
CA THR A 225 13.75 6.70 1.50
C THR A 225 15.11 6.52 0.86
N LYS A 226 15.81 7.64 0.66
CA LYS A 226 17.18 7.66 0.13
C LYS A 226 18.24 7.59 1.22
N ASN A 227 17.92 8.11 2.42
CA ASN A 227 18.81 8.13 3.56
C ASN A 227 18.04 7.65 4.80
N PRO A 228 17.92 6.33 4.99
CA PRO A 228 17.14 5.80 6.11
C PRO A 228 17.76 6.15 7.48
N SER A 229 19.09 6.33 7.56
CA SER A 229 19.77 6.66 8.82
C SER A 229 19.40 8.03 9.38
N LEU A 230 19.04 9.00 8.53
CA LEU A 230 18.71 10.36 8.98
C LEU A 230 17.50 10.35 9.92
N ALA A 231 16.45 9.62 9.54
CA ALA A 231 15.25 9.47 10.37
C ALA A 231 15.56 8.84 11.73
N VAL A 232 16.53 7.92 11.79
CA VAL A 232 16.96 7.28 13.05
C VAL A 232 17.64 8.29 13.97
N ILE A 233 18.50 9.13 13.43
CA ILE A 233 19.20 10.18 14.18
C ILE A 233 18.20 11.21 14.69
N GLU A 234 17.24 11.63 13.86
CA GLU A 234 16.20 12.57 14.27
C GLU A 234 15.29 11.99 15.37
N LEU A 235 14.96 10.71 15.29
CA LEU A 235 14.20 10.00 16.33
C LEU A 235 15.00 9.89 17.63
N ALA A 236 16.29 9.58 17.54
CA ALA A 236 17.18 9.54 18.70
C ALA A 236 17.25 10.90 19.41
N ASN A 237 17.34 11.99 18.63
CA ASN A 237 17.32 13.36 19.16
C ASN A 237 15.98 13.68 19.85
N GLU A 238 14.85 13.29 19.26
CA GLU A 238 13.53 13.47 19.87
C GLU A 238 13.38 12.72 21.21
N LEU A 239 14.06 11.58 21.32
CA LEU A 239 14.12 10.75 22.52
C LEU A 239 15.24 11.16 23.49
N ASN A 240 15.99 12.23 23.20
CA ASN A 240 17.14 12.71 23.98
C ASN A 240 18.28 11.69 24.15
N ILE A 241 18.43 10.75 23.22
CA ILE A 241 19.54 9.78 23.19
C ILE A 241 20.84 10.52 22.87
N GLN A 242 21.83 10.46 23.76
CA GLN A 242 23.10 11.19 23.64
C GLN A 242 24.18 10.45 22.82
N LYS A 243 23.84 9.27 22.31
CA LYS A 243 24.76 8.41 21.54
C LYS A 243 24.96 8.97 20.14
N THR A 244 26.19 8.92 19.65
CA THR A 244 26.56 9.34 18.29
C THR A 244 26.83 8.15 17.37
N ASN A 245 27.21 7.00 17.92
CA ASN A 245 27.35 5.76 17.18
C ASN A 245 25.96 5.18 16.86
N LYS A 246 25.68 4.94 15.57
CA LYS A 246 24.38 4.46 15.11
C LYS A 246 23.98 3.12 15.73
N VAL A 247 24.92 2.19 15.90
CA VAL A 247 24.64 0.88 16.51
C VAL A 247 24.29 1.04 17.99
N GLU A 248 25.01 1.90 18.73
CA GLU A 248 24.67 2.21 20.12
C GLU A 248 23.27 2.85 20.24
N ILE A 249 22.89 3.72 19.30
CA ILE A 249 21.53 4.28 19.23
C ILE A 249 20.50 3.14 19.08
N ILE A 250 20.73 2.17 18.19
CA ILE A 250 19.81 1.03 18.02
C ILE A 250 19.69 0.21 19.30
N GLU A 251 20.82 -0.09 19.96
CA GLU A 251 20.78 -0.84 21.22
C GLU A 251 20.01 -0.09 22.31
N GLU A 252 20.15 1.24 22.40
CA GLU A 252 19.38 2.05 23.34
C GLU A 252 17.89 2.07 22.99
N LEU A 253 17.52 2.25 21.72
CA LEU A 253 16.13 2.19 21.25
C LEU A 253 15.45 0.84 21.55
N ARG A 254 16.20 -0.28 21.61
CA ARG A 254 15.64 -1.59 22.02
C ARG A 254 15.24 -1.65 23.48
N THR A 255 15.82 -0.80 24.33
CA THR A 255 15.52 -0.77 25.77
C THR A 255 14.30 0.09 26.11
N LEU A 256 13.90 0.99 25.21
CA LEU A 256 12.81 1.93 25.45
C LEU A 256 11.43 1.26 25.32
N PRO A 257 10.41 1.74 26.06
CA PRO A 257 9.02 1.40 25.80
C PRO A 257 8.61 1.74 24.36
N ALA A 258 7.85 0.84 23.72
CA ALA A 258 7.42 1.04 22.33
C ALA A 258 6.56 2.29 22.14
N LEU A 259 5.76 2.63 23.16
CA LEU A 259 4.90 3.81 23.17
C LEU A 259 5.72 5.11 23.12
N ASP A 260 6.84 5.18 23.85
CA ASP A 260 7.70 6.37 23.86
C ASP A 260 8.30 6.63 22.47
N ILE A 261 8.74 5.56 21.79
CA ILE A 261 9.23 5.62 20.40
C ILE A 261 8.13 6.11 19.47
N MET A 262 6.90 5.59 19.60
CA MET A 262 5.78 6.02 18.77
C MET A 262 5.37 7.47 19.03
N GLN A 263 5.41 7.93 20.28
CA GLN A 263 5.09 9.31 20.63
C GLN A 263 6.13 10.27 20.04
N ALA A 264 7.42 9.94 20.15
CA ALA A 264 8.50 10.70 19.52
C ALA A 264 8.33 10.74 18.00
N PHE A 265 8.06 9.58 17.38
CA PHE A 265 7.78 9.51 15.95
C PHE A 265 6.56 10.38 15.54
N HIS A 266 5.48 10.36 16.32
CA HIS A 266 4.30 11.20 16.08
C HIS A 266 4.65 12.69 16.14
N ASN A 267 5.43 13.13 17.13
CA ASN A 267 5.88 14.51 17.25
C ASN A 267 6.77 14.93 16.06
N MET A 268 7.66 14.05 15.60
CA MET A 268 8.47 14.28 14.40
C MET A 268 7.58 14.48 13.17
N ALA A 269 6.56 13.64 12.99
CA ALA A 269 5.63 13.74 11.87
C ALA A 269 4.88 15.08 11.86
N LEU A 270 4.34 15.50 13.01
CA LEU A 270 3.66 16.80 13.15
C LEU A 270 4.59 17.99 12.84
N ARG A 271 5.85 17.94 13.29
CA ARG A 271 6.84 18.99 13.00
C ARG A 271 7.17 19.05 11.51
N THR A 272 7.33 17.89 10.90
CA THR A 272 7.66 17.75 9.48
C THR A 272 6.54 18.32 8.60
N GLN A 273 5.29 18.05 8.95
CA GLN A 273 4.12 18.61 8.25
C GLN A 273 4.03 20.13 8.33
N LYS A 274 4.57 20.76 9.37
CA LYS A 274 4.61 22.22 9.55
C LYS A 274 5.82 22.89 8.90
N ALA A 275 6.79 22.12 8.41
CA ALA A 275 7.99 22.68 7.80
C ALA A 275 7.68 23.22 6.39
N ALA A 276 8.10 24.47 6.11
CA ALA A 276 7.78 25.18 4.87
C ALA A 276 8.24 24.48 3.57
N ASN A 277 9.22 23.57 3.66
CA ASN A 277 9.83 22.89 2.50
C ASN A 277 9.59 21.36 2.51
N HIS A 278 8.48 20.88 3.07
CA HIS A 278 8.13 19.45 3.07
C HIS A 278 7.28 19.05 1.84
N ASP A 279 7.46 17.83 1.33
CA ASP A 279 6.57 17.26 0.31
C ASP A 279 5.19 17.01 0.93
N ILE A 280 4.11 17.39 0.26
CA ILE A 280 2.76 17.40 0.87
C ILE A 280 2.24 16.01 1.25
N ILE A 281 2.74 14.97 0.59
CA ILE A 281 2.50 13.55 0.82
C ILE A 281 3.87 12.88 0.91
N ASP A 282 4.27 12.50 2.12
CA ASP A 282 5.43 11.67 2.38
C ASP A 282 5.34 10.96 3.74
N SER A 283 6.24 10.01 3.99
CA SER A 283 6.41 9.32 5.27
C SER A 283 7.88 9.31 5.70
N ILE A 284 8.13 9.44 7.01
CA ILE A 284 9.49 9.49 7.58
C ILE A 284 10.14 8.11 7.52
N PHE A 285 9.47 7.10 8.08
CA PHE A 285 9.91 5.70 8.07
C PHE A 285 9.15 4.95 6.97
N LYS A 286 9.88 4.62 5.90
CA LYS A 286 9.37 3.99 4.67
C LYS A 286 10.43 3.06 4.09
N PRO A 287 10.09 2.18 3.13
CA PRO A 287 11.04 1.26 2.52
C PRO A 287 12.33 1.91 2.03
N CYS A 288 13.43 1.17 2.05
CA CYS A 288 14.76 1.67 1.66
C CYS A 288 15.52 0.66 0.79
N ILE A 289 16.62 1.10 0.17
CA ILE A 289 17.60 0.20 -0.44
C ILE A 289 18.56 -0.24 0.65
N GLU A 290 18.72 -1.55 0.78
CA GLU A 290 19.51 -2.19 1.82
C GLU A 290 20.86 -2.67 1.28
N VAL A 291 21.82 -2.76 2.19
CA VAL A 291 23.06 -3.52 1.96
C VAL A 291 22.74 -5.00 2.19
N ASP A 292 23.22 -5.86 1.31
CA ASP A 292 23.09 -7.30 1.46
C ASP A 292 24.20 -7.82 2.37
N PHE A 293 23.83 -8.52 3.44
CA PHE A 293 24.77 -9.07 4.42
C PHE A 293 24.72 -10.59 4.39
N GLU A 294 25.89 -11.23 4.52
CA GLU A 294 25.97 -12.69 4.62
C GLU A 294 25.14 -13.19 5.83
N GLY A 295 24.25 -14.16 5.58
CA GLY A 295 23.34 -14.69 6.61
C GLY A 295 22.10 -13.83 6.89
N GLN A 296 21.97 -12.65 6.28
CA GLN A 296 20.82 -11.76 6.45
C GLN A 296 20.47 -11.11 5.10
N PRO A 297 19.75 -11.83 4.22
CA PRO A 297 19.45 -11.35 2.88
C PRO A 297 18.64 -10.05 2.89
N ALA A 298 19.02 -9.13 2.02
CA ALA A 298 18.29 -7.89 1.78
C ALA A 298 16.98 -8.13 1.01
N PHE A 299 15.94 -7.37 1.37
CA PHE A 299 14.67 -7.37 0.63
C PHE A 299 14.82 -6.63 -0.71
N LEU A 300 15.52 -5.50 -0.72
CA LEU A 300 15.72 -4.68 -1.90
C LEU A 300 17.13 -4.10 -1.95
N THR A 301 17.94 -4.50 -2.93
CA THR A 301 19.35 -4.07 -3.07
C THR A 301 19.57 -3.02 -4.16
N LYS A 302 18.55 -2.72 -4.98
CA LYS A 302 18.63 -1.77 -6.10
C LYS A 302 17.39 -0.91 -6.17
N SER A 303 17.51 0.25 -6.81
CA SER A 303 16.34 1.11 -7.02
C SER A 303 15.30 0.43 -7.92
N PRO A 304 14.00 0.62 -7.65
CA PRO A 304 12.92 0.04 -8.46
C PRO A 304 13.05 0.30 -9.96
N LEU A 305 13.50 1.50 -10.34
CA LEU A 305 13.73 1.87 -11.73
C LEU A 305 14.77 0.97 -12.42
N LEU A 306 15.87 0.64 -11.72
CA LEU A 306 16.92 -0.24 -12.25
C LEU A 306 16.44 -1.68 -12.35
N ILE A 307 15.68 -2.16 -11.36
CA ILE A 307 15.13 -3.52 -11.36
C ILE A 307 14.16 -3.70 -12.53
N LEU A 308 13.21 -2.79 -12.71
CA LEU A 308 12.27 -2.81 -13.84
C LEU A 308 13.01 -2.80 -15.18
N LYS A 309 13.98 -1.89 -15.37
CA LYS A 309 14.79 -1.81 -16.60
C LYS A 309 15.59 -3.08 -16.88
N SER A 310 16.01 -3.81 -15.84
CA SER A 310 16.74 -5.06 -16.01
C SER A 310 15.85 -6.24 -16.43
N GLY A 311 14.53 -6.13 -16.25
CA GLY A 311 13.59 -7.23 -16.47
C GLY A 311 13.67 -8.34 -15.42
N ASN A 312 14.55 -8.23 -14.42
CA ASN A 312 14.74 -9.25 -13.37
C ASN A 312 13.86 -8.97 -12.16
N PHE A 313 12.57 -9.26 -12.29
CA PHE A 313 11.57 -9.14 -11.23
C PHE A 313 10.50 -10.24 -11.38
N ASN A 314 9.62 -10.38 -10.41
CA ASN A 314 8.52 -11.35 -10.45
C ASN A 314 7.45 -10.90 -11.45
N LYS A 315 7.43 -11.51 -12.63
CA LYS A 315 6.51 -11.19 -13.72
C LYS A 315 5.23 -12.01 -13.57
N VAL A 316 4.14 -11.33 -13.24
CA VAL A 316 2.81 -11.91 -13.07
C VAL A 316 1.76 -11.01 -13.72
N PRO A 317 0.59 -11.52 -14.11
CA PRO A 317 -0.55 -10.68 -14.47
C PRO A 317 -0.79 -9.59 -13.43
N LEU A 318 -1.11 -8.38 -13.90
CA LEU A 318 -1.21 -7.18 -13.07
C LEU A 318 -2.50 -6.42 -13.34
N ILE A 319 -3.29 -6.13 -12.30
CA ILE A 319 -4.19 -4.96 -12.30
C ILE A 319 -3.46 -3.80 -11.63
N ILE A 320 -3.53 -2.62 -12.21
CA ILE A 320 -2.97 -1.41 -11.59
C ILE A 320 -3.86 -0.21 -11.95
N GLY A 321 -3.98 0.78 -11.06
CA GLY A 321 -4.78 1.96 -11.36
C GLY A 321 -4.77 3.01 -10.26
N SER A 322 -5.57 4.06 -10.46
CA SER A 322 -5.69 5.21 -9.56
C SER A 322 -7.11 5.73 -9.52
N ASN A 323 -7.43 6.51 -8.49
CA ASN A 323 -8.58 7.40 -8.48
C ASN A 323 -8.27 8.64 -9.33
N ASN A 324 -9.30 9.27 -9.90
CA ASN A 324 -9.11 10.41 -10.81
C ASN A 324 -8.45 11.63 -10.12
N ILE A 325 -8.85 11.92 -8.89
CA ILE A 325 -8.42 13.09 -8.12
C ILE A 325 -7.91 12.66 -6.75
N GLU A 326 -6.89 11.78 -6.71
CA GLU A 326 -6.31 11.22 -5.48
C GLU A 326 -6.14 12.25 -4.34
N ALA A 327 -5.66 13.46 -4.69
CA ALA A 327 -5.42 14.53 -3.72
C ALA A 327 -6.68 15.10 -3.06
N ALA A 328 -7.90 14.80 -3.54
CA ALA A 328 -9.14 15.25 -2.91
C ALA A 328 -9.26 14.80 -1.44
N LEU A 329 -8.57 13.71 -1.06
CA LEU A 329 -8.44 13.30 0.34
C LEU A 329 -7.85 14.41 1.24
N LEU A 330 -6.96 15.25 0.70
CA LEU A 330 -6.29 16.32 1.46
C LEU A 330 -7.27 17.37 1.99
N GLU A 331 -8.41 17.58 1.33
CA GLU A 331 -9.46 18.48 1.81
C GLU A 331 -10.11 18.00 3.12
N PHE A 332 -10.03 16.70 3.40
CA PHE A 332 -10.61 16.09 4.60
C PHE A 332 -9.59 15.91 5.73
N ILE A 333 -8.31 15.69 5.39
CA ILE A 333 -7.27 15.38 6.37
C ILE A 333 -6.36 16.57 6.72
N LYS A 334 -6.52 17.72 6.07
CA LYS A 334 -5.80 18.97 6.37
C LYS A 334 -6.77 20.15 6.49
N GLU A 335 -7.04 20.58 7.72
CA GLU A 335 -8.01 21.65 8.04
C GLU A 335 -7.74 22.97 7.29
N ASP A 336 -6.46 23.29 7.04
CA ASP A 336 -6.03 24.55 6.39
C ASP A 336 -5.37 24.33 5.02
N PHE A 337 -5.77 23.28 4.29
CA PHE A 337 -5.11 22.86 3.04
C PHE A 337 -4.93 23.98 1.99
N TYR A 338 -5.87 24.92 1.92
CA TYR A 338 -5.86 26.03 0.96
C TYR A 338 -5.30 27.35 1.52
N SER A 339 -4.92 27.40 2.80
CA SER A 339 -4.49 28.64 3.47
C SER A 339 -3.18 29.22 2.93
N ASP A 340 -2.33 28.36 2.34
CA ASP A 340 -1.01 28.75 1.84
C ASP A 340 -1.01 29.25 0.39
N TYR A 341 -2.17 29.43 -0.25
CA TYR A 341 -2.25 29.90 -1.64
C TYR A 341 -1.54 31.22 -1.88
N GLU A 342 -1.69 32.20 -0.99
CA GLU A 342 -0.98 33.48 -1.11
C GLU A 342 0.53 33.29 -1.08
N LYS A 343 1.04 32.44 -0.17
CA LYS A 343 2.47 32.10 -0.08
C LYS A 343 2.98 31.39 -1.33
N PHE A 344 2.16 30.49 -1.90
CA PHE A 344 2.48 29.79 -3.13
C PHE A 344 2.51 30.72 -4.34
N ASN A 345 1.61 31.70 -4.38
CA ASN A 345 1.58 32.73 -5.42
C ASN A 345 2.78 33.69 -5.31
N GLU A 346 3.19 34.06 -4.10
CA GLU A 346 4.40 34.86 -3.87
C GLU A 346 5.69 34.08 -4.16
N ASN A 347 5.69 32.78 -3.90
CA ASN A 347 6.85 31.91 -4.11
C ASN A 347 6.44 30.53 -4.64
N THR A 348 6.35 30.44 -5.96
CA THR A 348 5.98 29.20 -6.68
C THR A 348 6.92 28.02 -6.41
N SER A 349 8.13 28.26 -5.85
CA SER A 349 9.03 27.16 -5.46
C SER A 349 8.43 26.25 -4.39
N LEU A 350 7.51 26.75 -3.57
CA LEU A 350 6.87 25.99 -2.50
C LEU A 350 5.90 24.92 -3.04
N ILE A 351 5.43 25.07 -4.27
CA ILE A 351 4.57 24.08 -4.95
C ILE A 351 5.41 22.94 -5.53
N VAL A 352 6.71 23.19 -5.79
CA VAL A 352 7.58 22.26 -6.50
C VAL A 352 8.02 21.13 -5.57
N PRO A 353 7.71 19.87 -5.93
CA PRO A 353 8.17 18.74 -5.13
C PRO A 353 9.69 18.65 -5.02
N ARG A 354 10.19 18.24 -3.85
CA ARG A 354 11.64 18.24 -3.53
C ARG A 354 12.47 17.36 -4.46
N SER A 355 11.85 16.34 -5.06
CA SER A 355 12.53 15.43 -5.98
C SER A 355 12.96 16.14 -7.29
N ILE A 356 12.19 17.14 -7.73
CA ILE A 356 12.45 17.91 -8.94
C ILE A 356 12.95 19.33 -8.64
N ALA A 357 12.86 19.81 -7.40
CA ALA A 357 13.46 21.07 -6.98
C ALA A 357 14.98 21.13 -7.23
N ARG A 358 15.47 22.32 -7.60
CA ARG A 358 16.85 22.65 -7.94
C ARG A 358 17.27 23.93 -7.19
N GLU A 359 18.22 24.68 -7.73
CA GLU A 359 18.51 26.04 -7.27
C GLU A 359 17.28 26.94 -7.40
N ASP A 360 17.15 27.92 -6.52
CA ASP A 360 15.93 28.72 -6.32
C ASP A 360 15.32 29.28 -7.60
N LYS A 361 16.14 29.82 -8.52
CA LYS A 361 15.64 30.39 -9.79
C LYS A 361 14.98 29.32 -10.68
N VAL A 362 15.60 28.15 -10.77
CA VAL A 362 15.08 27.03 -11.56
C VAL A 362 13.82 26.47 -10.89
N THR A 363 13.82 26.32 -9.57
CA THR A 363 12.66 25.86 -8.81
C THR A 363 11.47 26.81 -8.98
N LYS A 364 11.66 28.13 -8.91
CA LYS A 364 10.59 29.11 -9.20
C LYS A 364 10.05 28.95 -10.61
N SER A 365 10.93 28.78 -11.60
CA SER A 365 10.52 28.56 -12.99
C SER A 365 9.70 27.28 -13.16
N ILE A 366 10.11 26.17 -12.53
CA ILE A 366 9.33 24.93 -12.52
C ILE A 366 7.94 25.19 -11.92
N GLY A 367 7.86 25.88 -10.77
CA GLY A 367 6.59 26.21 -10.13
C GLY A 367 5.65 27.02 -11.03
N GLN A 368 6.19 28.01 -11.75
CA GLN A 368 5.42 28.79 -12.73
C GLN A 368 4.93 27.93 -13.91
N GLN A 369 5.77 27.02 -14.42
CA GLN A 369 5.39 26.09 -15.48
C GLN A 369 4.26 25.15 -15.03
N LEU A 370 4.34 24.65 -13.79
CA LEU A 370 3.27 23.84 -13.20
C LEU A 370 1.95 24.61 -13.16
N LEU A 371 1.95 25.82 -12.60
CA LEU A 371 0.75 26.64 -12.52
C LEU A 371 0.18 26.96 -13.90
N LYS A 372 1.01 27.46 -14.83
CA LYS A 372 0.58 27.75 -16.20
C LYS A 372 -0.09 26.56 -16.87
N PHE A 373 0.47 25.36 -16.72
CA PHE A 373 -0.07 24.17 -17.36
C PHE A 373 -1.43 23.77 -16.76
N TYR A 374 -1.54 23.71 -15.43
CA TYR A 374 -2.76 23.25 -14.77
C TYR A 374 -3.88 24.31 -14.73
N LEU A 375 -3.51 25.60 -14.72
CA LEU A 375 -4.46 26.71 -14.59
C LEU A 375 -4.84 27.35 -15.94
N GLY A 376 -4.48 26.74 -17.07
CA GLY A 376 -4.87 27.23 -18.39
C GLY A 376 -4.17 28.52 -18.82
N GLY A 377 -2.92 28.71 -18.38
CA GLY A 377 -2.09 29.88 -18.69
C GLY A 377 -1.92 30.86 -17.53
N GLU A 378 -2.76 30.75 -16.50
CA GLU A 378 -2.66 31.55 -15.28
C GLU A 378 -1.53 31.08 -14.35
N GLU A 379 -1.03 31.99 -13.53
CA GLU A 379 0.07 31.73 -12.57
C GLU A 379 -0.33 31.88 -11.11
N HIS A 380 -1.63 32.07 -10.82
CA HIS A 380 -2.11 32.34 -9.46
C HIS A 380 -3.20 31.35 -9.06
N LEU A 381 -3.02 30.73 -7.90
CA LEU A 381 -4.01 29.91 -7.24
C LEU A 381 -5.10 30.77 -6.61
N THR A 382 -6.36 30.42 -6.85
CA THR A 382 -7.56 31.06 -6.30
C THR A 382 -8.58 30.01 -5.86
N ALA A 383 -9.69 30.44 -5.26
CA ALA A 383 -10.78 29.52 -4.88
C ALA A 383 -11.35 28.77 -6.10
N GLU A 384 -11.36 29.40 -7.27
CA GLU A 384 -11.86 28.85 -8.54
C GLU A 384 -10.92 27.79 -9.12
N THR A 385 -9.64 27.77 -8.74
CA THR A 385 -8.63 26.84 -9.29
C THR A 385 -8.35 25.64 -8.38
N ARG A 386 -9.19 25.39 -7.36
CA ARG A 386 -8.97 24.30 -6.39
C ARG A 386 -8.88 22.92 -7.05
N THR A 387 -9.79 22.61 -7.97
CA THR A 387 -9.79 21.32 -8.67
C THR A 387 -8.52 21.11 -9.50
N GLN A 388 -8.01 22.15 -10.16
CA GLN A 388 -6.79 22.11 -10.94
C GLN A 388 -5.56 21.91 -10.04
N TYR A 389 -5.54 22.55 -8.88
CA TYR A 389 -4.49 22.35 -7.88
C TYR A 389 -4.51 20.92 -7.31
N LEU A 390 -5.69 20.38 -7.00
CA LEU A 390 -5.85 18.97 -6.63
C LEU A 390 -5.36 18.04 -7.75
N GLN A 391 -5.64 18.36 -9.02
CA GLN A 391 -5.15 17.56 -10.14
C GLN A 391 -3.63 17.57 -10.26
N LEU A 392 -2.98 18.72 -10.06
CA LEU A 392 -1.52 18.86 -10.04
C LEU A 392 -0.91 17.91 -8.99
N ILE A 393 -1.42 17.97 -7.76
CA ILE A 393 -0.95 17.12 -6.66
C ILE A 393 -1.24 15.64 -6.96
N SER A 394 -2.45 15.33 -7.42
CA SER A 394 -2.85 13.95 -7.75
C SER A 394 -1.91 13.36 -8.80
N ASP A 395 -1.64 14.12 -9.87
CA ASP A 395 -0.79 13.66 -10.95
C ASP A 395 0.64 13.42 -10.47
N TYR A 396 1.25 14.37 -9.77
CA TYR A 396 2.62 14.20 -9.32
C TYR A 396 2.77 13.07 -8.29
N TYR A 397 1.94 13.04 -7.25
CA TYR A 397 2.11 12.09 -6.15
C TYR A 397 1.56 10.69 -6.47
N PHE A 398 0.74 10.53 -7.51
CA PHE A 398 0.12 9.24 -7.84
C PHE A 398 0.10 8.96 -9.36
N LEU A 399 -0.75 9.64 -10.13
CA LEU A 399 -1.14 9.19 -11.47
C LEU A 399 0.05 9.11 -12.43
N TYR A 400 1.00 10.05 -12.35
CA TYR A 400 2.21 10.04 -13.18
C TYR A 400 3.05 8.78 -12.95
N TYR A 401 3.31 8.44 -11.69
CA TYR A 401 4.12 7.27 -11.35
C TYR A 401 3.38 5.96 -11.63
N VAL A 402 2.07 5.91 -11.45
CA VAL A 402 1.22 4.76 -11.82
C VAL A 402 1.25 4.55 -13.34
N ASN A 403 0.99 5.60 -14.13
CA ASN A 403 1.07 5.54 -15.59
C ASN A 403 2.47 5.11 -16.07
N ARG A 404 3.52 5.69 -15.50
CA ARG A 404 4.91 5.30 -15.80
C ARG A 404 5.18 3.84 -15.46
N THR A 405 4.63 3.33 -14.37
CA THR A 405 4.75 1.92 -13.96
C THR A 405 4.08 0.99 -14.96
N VAL A 406 2.87 1.33 -15.41
CA VAL A 406 2.16 0.60 -16.48
C VAL A 406 3.01 0.51 -17.75
N ARG A 407 3.57 1.65 -18.19
CA ARG A 407 4.45 1.71 -19.37
C ARG A 407 5.68 0.83 -19.20
N MET A 408 6.32 0.86 -18.03
CA MET A 408 7.52 0.07 -17.77
C MET A 408 7.24 -1.44 -17.71
N HIS A 409 6.14 -1.87 -17.09
CA HIS A 409 5.74 -3.29 -17.06
C HIS A 409 5.40 -3.80 -18.46
N SER A 410 4.60 -3.06 -19.24
CA SER A 410 4.26 -3.45 -20.62
C SER A 410 5.49 -3.56 -21.55
N GLN A 411 6.60 -2.90 -21.23
CA GLN A 411 7.86 -3.02 -21.96
C GLN A 411 8.76 -4.15 -21.46
N SER A 412 8.84 -4.32 -20.15
CA SER A 412 9.84 -5.19 -19.51
C SER A 412 9.31 -6.61 -19.27
N ALA A 413 7.99 -6.78 -19.35
CA ALA A 413 7.27 -8.04 -19.24
C ALA A 413 6.08 -8.08 -20.22
N PRO A 414 6.29 -7.95 -21.55
CA PRO A 414 5.21 -7.99 -22.54
C PRO A 414 4.40 -9.29 -22.54
N GLU A 415 4.96 -10.36 -21.97
CA GLU A 415 4.30 -11.66 -21.76
C GLU A 415 3.27 -11.66 -20.61
N SER A 416 3.32 -10.67 -19.70
CA SER A 416 2.43 -10.56 -18.56
C SER A 416 1.38 -9.46 -18.81
N PRO A 417 0.08 -9.79 -18.85
CA PRO A 417 -0.95 -8.80 -19.14
C PRO A 417 -1.05 -7.76 -18.02
N VAL A 418 -1.18 -6.49 -18.42
CA VAL A 418 -1.41 -5.36 -17.52
C VAL A 418 -2.79 -4.77 -17.79
N TYR A 419 -3.67 -4.80 -16.80
CA TYR A 419 -5.00 -4.20 -16.83
C TYR A 419 -4.98 -2.88 -16.08
N TYR A 420 -5.08 -1.77 -16.82
CA TYR A 420 -5.03 -0.42 -16.25
C TYR A 420 -6.44 0.09 -15.96
N TYR A 421 -6.71 0.66 -14.77
CA TYR A 421 -7.99 1.30 -14.47
C TYR A 421 -7.84 2.73 -13.96
N ILE A 422 -8.92 3.50 -14.11
CA ILE A 422 -9.14 4.78 -13.42
C ILE A 422 -10.51 4.75 -12.76
N VAL A 423 -10.59 5.02 -11.47
CA VAL A 423 -11.88 5.22 -10.79
C VAL A 423 -12.34 6.66 -10.99
N ASN A 424 -13.51 6.82 -11.61
CA ASN A 424 -14.15 8.10 -11.94
C ASN A 424 -15.49 8.24 -11.22
N TYR A 425 -15.67 7.54 -10.09
CA TYR A 425 -16.89 7.55 -9.32
C TYR A 425 -16.58 7.85 -7.86
N ALA A 426 -17.17 8.94 -7.36
CA ALA A 426 -17.28 9.19 -5.95
C ALA A 426 -18.40 8.28 -5.41
N GLY A 427 -18.11 7.50 -4.37
CA GLY A 427 -19.15 6.73 -3.72
C GLY A 427 -20.26 7.63 -3.20
N GLU A 428 -21.49 7.08 -3.16
CA GLU A 428 -22.65 7.73 -2.55
C GLU A 428 -23.06 6.92 -1.32
N TRP A 429 -22.13 6.82 -0.37
CA TRP A 429 -22.31 6.10 0.88
C TRP A 429 -22.88 7.04 1.95
N SER A 430 -23.99 6.67 2.58
CA SER A 430 -24.35 7.26 3.87
C SER A 430 -23.29 6.84 4.88
N VAL A 431 -22.50 7.78 5.41
CA VAL A 431 -21.42 7.50 6.37
C VAL A 431 -21.27 8.66 7.36
N PRO A 432 -20.68 8.44 8.55
CA PRO A 432 -20.30 9.51 9.46
C PRO A 432 -19.34 10.53 8.84
N THR A 433 -19.38 11.78 9.32
CA THR A 433 -18.54 12.88 8.83
C THR A 433 -17.05 12.56 8.84
N ASP A 434 -16.56 11.87 9.89
CA ASP A 434 -15.15 11.51 10.05
C ASP A 434 -14.61 10.59 8.94
N ILE A 435 -15.47 9.89 8.21
CA ILE A 435 -15.09 9.00 7.11
C ILE A 435 -15.73 9.41 5.77
N ASN A 436 -16.30 10.62 5.68
CA ASN A 436 -16.97 11.10 4.48
C ASN A 436 -16.02 11.31 3.29
N PHE A 437 -14.69 11.30 3.52
CA PHE A 437 -13.71 11.29 2.44
C PHE A 437 -13.87 10.08 1.50
N LEU A 438 -14.51 8.99 1.95
CA LEU A 438 -14.87 7.84 1.12
C LEU A 438 -15.90 8.16 0.03
N ASN A 439 -16.59 9.30 0.12
CA ASN A 439 -17.49 9.83 -0.91
C ASN A 439 -16.83 10.92 -1.77
N SER A 440 -15.50 11.06 -1.71
CA SER A 440 -14.76 11.87 -2.68
C SER A 440 -14.31 10.99 -3.85
N PRO A 441 -14.00 11.54 -5.04
CA PRO A 441 -13.30 10.80 -6.11
C PRO A 441 -11.78 10.69 -5.82
N GLY A 442 -11.40 10.78 -4.54
CA GLY A 442 -10.04 10.89 -4.07
C GLY A 442 -9.45 9.58 -3.57
N HIS A 443 -8.30 9.70 -2.91
CA HIS A 443 -7.56 8.56 -2.44
C HIS A 443 -8.37 7.70 -1.46
N CYS A 444 -8.29 6.39 -1.62
CA CYS A 444 -9.05 5.36 -0.90
C CYS A 444 -10.56 5.27 -1.23
N ALA A 445 -11.07 6.06 -2.19
CA ALA A 445 -12.47 6.03 -2.60
C ALA A 445 -12.91 4.67 -3.18
N GLU A 446 -11.96 3.87 -3.66
CA GLU A 446 -12.24 2.56 -4.24
C GLU A 446 -12.44 1.46 -3.19
N LEU A 447 -11.98 1.68 -1.94
CA LEU A 447 -12.01 0.65 -0.88
C LEU A 447 -13.44 0.20 -0.54
N PRO A 448 -14.46 1.07 -0.41
CA PRO A 448 -15.85 0.65 -0.20
C PRO A 448 -16.47 -0.17 -1.34
N PHE A 449 -15.89 -0.13 -2.54
CA PHE A 449 -16.31 -0.99 -3.66
C PHE A 449 -15.70 -2.39 -3.61
N ILE A 450 -14.75 -2.64 -2.70
CA ILE A 450 -14.13 -3.95 -2.49
C ILE A 450 -14.54 -4.51 -1.13
N PHE A 451 -14.57 -3.65 -0.12
CA PHE A 451 -14.84 -3.99 1.26
C PHE A 451 -16.12 -3.31 1.76
N ARG A 452 -16.89 -4.00 2.60
CA ARG A 452 -18.03 -3.40 3.28
C ARG A 452 -17.52 -2.50 4.40
N ILE A 453 -18.10 -1.31 4.56
CA ILE A 453 -17.79 -0.42 5.69
C ILE A 453 -18.36 -1.05 6.97
N LYS A 454 -17.52 -1.22 7.99
CA LYS A 454 -17.89 -1.77 9.31
C LYS A 454 -18.74 -0.75 10.06
N MET A 455 -20.04 -0.74 9.78
CA MET A 455 -21.16 -0.16 10.52
C MET A 455 -22.42 -0.29 9.62
N PRO A 456 -22.78 -1.50 9.14
CA PRO A 456 -23.72 -1.67 8.03
C PRO A 456 -25.14 -1.13 8.31
N GLU A 457 -25.54 -1.08 9.58
CA GLU A 457 -26.84 -0.51 9.98
C GLU A 457 -26.95 0.98 9.67
N ILE A 458 -25.82 1.68 9.70
CA ILE A 458 -25.70 3.13 9.47
C ILE A 458 -25.13 3.39 8.07
N CYS A 459 -24.19 2.56 7.62
CA CYS A 459 -23.46 2.75 6.39
C CYS A 459 -24.12 2.03 5.21
N LYS A 460 -24.80 2.79 4.34
CA LYS A 460 -25.55 2.26 3.18
C LYS A 460 -25.14 3.00 1.91
N GLY A 461 -24.94 2.27 0.80
CA GLY A 461 -24.67 2.87 -0.50
C GLY A 461 -25.94 3.17 -1.28
N SER A 462 -25.87 4.13 -2.20
CA SER A 462 -26.87 4.26 -3.26
C SER A 462 -26.96 2.99 -4.11
N ARG A 463 -28.03 2.87 -4.91
CA ARG A 463 -28.21 1.74 -5.82
C ARG A 463 -27.00 1.57 -6.75
N ASP A 464 -26.51 2.66 -7.31
CA ASP A 464 -25.39 2.65 -8.26
C ASP A 464 -24.08 2.30 -7.56
N SER A 465 -23.86 2.78 -6.32
CA SER A 465 -22.71 2.38 -5.50
C SER A 465 -22.70 0.89 -5.16
N VAL A 466 -23.87 0.30 -4.85
CA VAL A 466 -23.98 -1.14 -4.58
C VAL A 466 -23.75 -1.96 -5.85
N ILE A 467 -24.30 -1.55 -7.00
CA ILE A 467 -24.06 -2.22 -8.29
C ILE A 467 -22.58 -2.13 -8.68
N THR A 468 -21.97 -0.96 -8.53
CA THR A 468 -20.55 -0.73 -8.83
C THR A 468 -19.66 -1.56 -7.92
N ARG A 469 -19.98 -1.68 -6.63
CA ARG A 469 -19.30 -2.60 -5.70
C ARG A 469 -19.34 -4.04 -6.22
N SER A 470 -20.51 -4.54 -6.61
CA SER A 470 -20.63 -5.89 -7.17
C SER A 470 -19.80 -6.08 -8.43
N ARG A 471 -19.76 -5.07 -9.32
CA ARG A 471 -18.90 -5.09 -10.52
C ARG A 471 -17.42 -5.15 -10.15
N VAL A 472 -16.96 -4.31 -9.22
CA VAL A 472 -15.55 -4.25 -8.78
C VAL A 472 -15.12 -5.55 -8.10
N ILE A 473 -15.91 -6.07 -7.15
CA ILE A 473 -15.66 -7.37 -6.51
C ILE A 473 -15.53 -8.47 -7.57
N LYS A 474 -16.44 -8.50 -8.55
CA LYS A 474 -16.41 -9.50 -9.62
C LYS A 474 -15.17 -9.38 -10.50
N LEU A 475 -14.78 -8.16 -10.90
CA LEU A 475 -13.56 -7.91 -11.67
C LEU A 475 -12.30 -8.39 -10.93
N TRP A 476 -12.16 -8.04 -9.65
CA TRP A 476 -11.00 -8.41 -8.82
C TRP A 476 -10.94 -9.92 -8.59
N THR A 477 -12.08 -10.56 -8.33
CA THR A 477 -12.13 -11.99 -8.04
C THR A 477 -12.04 -12.84 -9.30
N ASN A 478 -12.59 -12.41 -10.44
CA ASN A 478 -12.34 -13.03 -11.75
C ASN A 478 -10.85 -12.99 -12.11
N PHE A 479 -10.21 -11.86 -11.85
CA PHE A 479 -8.77 -11.73 -12.04
C PHE A 479 -8.02 -12.68 -11.11
N ALA A 480 -8.37 -12.75 -9.81
CA ALA A 480 -7.75 -13.70 -8.90
C ALA A 480 -7.90 -15.16 -9.38
N LYS A 481 -9.09 -15.54 -9.86
CA LYS A 481 -9.42 -16.86 -10.39
C LYS A 481 -8.59 -17.20 -11.64
N THR A 482 -8.54 -16.29 -12.62
CA THR A 482 -8.15 -16.63 -14.00
C THR A 482 -6.98 -15.83 -14.57
N GLY A 483 -6.62 -14.69 -13.97
CA GLY A 483 -5.68 -13.72 -14.51
C GLY A 483 -6.31 -12.74 -15.52
N ASN A 484 -7.59 -12.88 -15.83
CA ASN A 484 -8.38 -11.99 -16.66
C ASN A 484 -9.57 -11.44 -15.86
N PRO A 485 -9.77 -10.11 -15.73
CA PRO A 485 -10.90 -9.52 -15.00
C PRO A 485 -12.27 -9.79 -15.66
N THR A 486 -12.29 -10.00 -16.98
CA THR A 486 -13.51 -10.22 -17.78
C THR A 486 -13.35 -11.50 -18.64
N PRO A 487 -13.29 -12.69 -18.01
CA PRO A 487 -13.06 -13.95 -18.74
C PRO A 487 -14.30 -14.43 -19.50
N ASN A 488 -15.49 -13.91 -19.17
CA ASN A 488 -16.75 -14.16 -19.86
C ASN A 488 -17.26 -12.84 -20.47
N GLU A 489 -17.36 -12.80 -21.80
CA GLU A 489 -17.82 -11.59 -22.53
C GLU A 489 -19.32 -11.36 -22.36
N ASP A 490 -20.11 -12.41 -22.12
CA ASP A 490 -21.57 -12.37 -21.95
C ASP A 490 -21.99 -12.18 -20.49
N ASP A 491 -21.09 -11.70 -19.63
CA ASP A 491 -21.40 -11.52 -18.21
C ASP A 491 -22.48 -10.44 -18.00
N PRO A 492 -23.65 -10.79 -17.41
CA PRO A 492 -24.78 -9.87 -17.35
C PRO A 492 -24.56 -8.68 -16.41
N LEU A 493 -23.57 -8.77 -15.50
CA LEU A 493 -23.24 -7.68 -14.58
C LEU A 493 -22.19 -6.73 -15.16
N LEU A 494 -21.21 -7.26 -15.87
CA LEU A 494 -20.08 -6.50 -16.40
C LEU A 494 -20.39 -5.90 -17.78
N GLN A 495 -20.99 -6.67 -18.68
CA GLN A 495 -21.35 -6.28 -20.05
C GLN A 495 -20.24 -5.54 -20.82
N ILE A 496 -18.98 -5.87 -20.51
CA ILE A 496 -17.79 -5.26 -21.09
C ILE A 496 -16.61 -6.22 -21.01
N THR A 497 -15.77 -6.22 -22.04
CA THR A 497 -14.45 -6.88 -22.02
C THR A 497 -13.38 -5.86 -21.65
N TRP A 498 -12.55 -6.13 -20.65
CA TRP A 498 -11.44 -5.26 -20.28
C TRP A 498 -10.18 -5.70 -21.02
N ASP A 499 -9.83 -4.98 -22.08
CA ASP A 499 -8.62 -5.27 -22.86
C ASP A 499 -7.36 -4.86 -22.07
N PRO A 500 -6.30 -5.69 -22.02
CA PRO A 500 -5.05 -5.31 -21.40
C PRO A 500 -4.35 -4.20 -22.21
N VAL A 501 -3.37 -3.56 -21.58
CA VAL A 501 -2.46 -2.60 -22.21
C VAL A 501 -1.73 -3.27 -23.37
N GLU A 502 -1.76 -2.66 -24.55
CA GLU A 502 -1.11 -3.21 -25.75
C GLU A 502 0.42 -3.04 -25.71
N ASN A 503 0.89 -1.85 -25.32
CA ASN A 503 2.31 -1.49 -25.17
C ASN A 503 2.43 -0.10 -24.51
N LYS A 504 3.67 0.36 -24.27
CA LYS A 504 3.98 1.66 -23.62
C LYS A 504 3.36 2.92 -24.22
N ASP A 505 2.93 2.89 -25.48
CA ASP A 505 2.34 4.05 -26.17
C ASP A 505 0.81 3.92 -26.30
N LYS A 506 0.27 2.75 -25.93
CA LYS A 506 -1.10 2.32 -26.17
C LYS A 506 -1.66 1.65 -24.92
N LEU A 507 -1.97 2.48 -23.93
CA LEU A 507 -2.46 2.08 -22.61
C LEU A 507 -3.99 2.00 -22.62
N ASN A 508 -4.55 0.85 -23.01
CA ASN A 508 -5.97 0.59 -22.82
C ASN A 508 -6.28 0.62 -21.32
N TYR A 509 -7.38 1.26 -20.94
CA TYR A 509 -7.81 1.32 -19.54
C TYR A 509 -9.32 1.18 -19.39
N LEU A 510 -9.74 0.72 -18.21
CA LEU A 510 -11.13 0.70 -17.79
C LEU A 510 -11.40 1.91 -16.87
N SER A 511 -12.35 2.75 -17.26
CA SER A 511 -12.92 3.76 -16.38
C SER A 511 -14.03 3.12 -15.55
N ILE A 512 -13.84 3.09 -14.23
CA ILE A 512 -14.82 2.58 -13.26
C ILE A 512 -15.66 3.77 -12.80
N GLY A 513 -16.80 3.96 -13.47
CA GLY A 513 -17.83 4.94 -13.13
C GLY A 513 -19.06 4.27 -12.48
N SER A 514 -20.18 4.99 -12.43
CA SER A 514 -21.50 4.34 -12.29
C SER A 514 -21.75 3.33 -13.41
N GLU A 515 -21.19 3.58 -14.59
CA GLU A 515 -21.01 2.61 -15.67
C GLU A 515 -19.53 2.34 -15.95
N LEU A 516 -19.26 1.14 -16.47
CA LEU A 516 -17.93 0.75 -16.93
C LEU A 516 -17.72 1.22 -18.37
N THR A 517 -16.64 1.97 -18.62
CA THR A 517 -16.31 2.44 -19.97
C THR A 517 -14.85 2.19 -20.33
N LYS A 518 -14.58 1.90 -21.60
CA LYS A 518 -13.20 1.74 -22.10
C LYS A 518 -12.61 3.09 -22.48
N GLY A 519 -11.32 3.25 -22.29
CA GLY A 519 -10.55 4.36 -22.83
C GLY A 519 -9.13 3.95 -23.21
N ARG A 520 -8.38 4.92 -23.73
CA ARG A 520 -6.98 4.73 -24.11
C ARG A 520 -6.15 5.93 -23.67
N ASN A 521 -4.94 5.67 -23.16
CA ASN A 521 -3.96 6.68 -22.76
C ASN A 521 -4.58 7.74 -21.82
N PRO A 522 -4.99 7.35 -20.60
CA PRO A 522 -5.64 8.28 -19.69
C PRO A 522 -4.71 9.45 -19.38
N PHE A 523 -5.26 10.66 -19.43
CA PHE A 523 -4.57 11.92 -19.11
C PHE A 523 -3.32 12.21 -19.96
N TYR A 524 -3.31 11.78 -21.23
CA TYR A 524 -2.16 11.84 -22.13
C TYR A 524 -1.36 13.16 -22.08
N GLU A 525 -2.01 14.32 -22.23
CA GLU A 525 -1.33 15.62 -22.22
C GLU A 525 -0.64 15.91 -20.88
N ARG A 526 -1.25 15.54 -19.74
CA ARG A 526 -0.66 15.75 -18.43
C ARG A 526 0.52 14.81 -18.19
N MET A 527 0.42 13.55 -18.61
CA MET A 527 1.52 12.59 -18.53
C MET A 527 2.71 13.01 -19.39
N LYS A 528 2.45 13.53 -20.59
CA LYS A 528 3.47 14.07 -21.49
C LYS A 528 4.15 15.31 -20.91
N PHE A 529 3.39 16.21 -20.29
CA PHE A 529 3.94 17.37 -19.58
C PHE A 529 4.93 16.95 -18.48
N TRP A 530 4.54 15.98 -17.63
CA TRP A 530 5.44 15.46 -16.60
C TRP A 530 6.67 14.76 -17.18
N ASP A 531 6.53 14.01 -18.28
CA ASP A 531 7.68 13.40 -18.97
C ASP A 531 8.67 14.46 -19.46
N SER A 532 8.19 15.54 -20.09
CA SER A 532 9.05 16.66 -20.52
C SER A 532 9.75 17.31 -19.33
N LEU A 533 8.99 17.65 -18.28
CA LEU A 533 9.52 18.29 -17.07
C LEU A 533 10.60 17.42 -16.39
N HIS A 534 10.36 16.10 -16.33
CA HIS A 534 11.37 15.17 -15.82
C HIS A 534 12.58 15.08 -16.77
N GLN A 535 12.42 15.05 -18.08
CA GLN A 535 13.56 14.98 -19.01
C GLN A 535 14.44 16.23 -18.93
N GLU A 536 13.84 17.41 -18.89
CA GLU A 536 14.53 18.70 -18.78
C GLU A 536 15.33 18.84 -17.48
N HIS A 537 14.88 18.16 -16.42
CA HIS A 537 15.48 18.30 -15.10
C HIS A 537 16.16 17.04 -14.54
N ALA A 538 16.02 15.86 -15.15
CA ALA A 538 16.55 14.58 -14.62
C ALA A 538 18.07 14.43 -14.77
N PHE A 539 18.69 15.08 -15.76
CA PHE A 539 20.04 14.72 -16.23
C PHE A 539 21.18 14.94 -15.21
N LEU A 540 20.99 15.75 -14.15
CA LEU A 540 22.08 16.10 -13.23
C LEU A 540 22.08 15.37 -11.86
N ARG A 541 21.04 14.59 -11.51
CA ARG A 541 21.01 13.87 -10.20
C ARG A 541 21.54 12.44 -10.25
N THR A 542 21.54 11.77 -11.40
CA THR A 542 22.00 10.37 -11.52
C THR A 542 23.51 10.22 -11.24
N ILE A 543 24.31 11.26 -11.54
CA ILE A 543 25.77 11.25 -11.33
C ILE A 543 26.15 11.56 -9.87
N VAL A 544 25.32 12.29 -9.12
CA VAL A 544 25.66 12.73 -7.76
C VAL A 544 25.18 11.74 -6.68
N TYR A 545 24.09 11.01 -6.93
CA TYR A 545 23.42 10.20 -5.89
C TYR A 545 23.67 8.69 -5.94
N PHE A 546 24.27 8.16 -7.02
CA PHE A 546 24.50 6.71 -7.19
C PHE A 546 25.98 6.30 -7.09
N ASN A 547 26.83 7.12 -6.49
CA ASN A 547 28.14 6.65 -6.08
C ASN A 547 27.95 5.87 -4.78
N ASP A 548 28.31 4.58 -4.78
CA ASP A 548 28.07 3.50 -3.78
C ASP A 548 28.63 3.76 -2.36
N ILE A 549 28.60 4.98 -1.85
CA ILE A 549 29.17 5.30 -0.53
C ILE A 549 28.45 6.41 0.23
N GLY A 550 27.33 6.94 -0.26
CA GLY A 550 26.59 7.99 0.45
C GLY A 550 27.46 9.23 0.70
N ILE A 551 27.51 10.15 -0.26
CA ILE A 551 28.47 11.25 -0.16
C ILE A 551 28.05 12.29 0.87
N SER A 552 28.98 12.57 1.77
CA SER A 552 29.12 13.80 2.55
C SER A 552 29.32 15.02 1.63
N TRP A 553 28.41 15.99 1.69
CA TRP A 553 28.59 17.33 2.24
C TRP A 553 27.26 18.08 2.07
#